data_AF-A0A6C0FGB3-F1
#
_entry.id   AF-A0A6C0FGB3-F1
#
_cell.length_a   1.000
_cell.length_b   1.000
_cell.length_c   1.000
_cell.angle_alpha   90.00
_cell.angle_beta   90.00
_cell.angle_gamma   90.00
#
_symmetry.space_group_name_H-M   'P 1'
#
loop_
_entity.id
_entity.type
_entity.pdbx_description
1 polymer ?
#
loop_
_entity_poly.entity_id
_entity_poly.type
_entity_poly.pdbx_seq_one_letter_code
_entity_poly.pdbx_strand_id
1 'polypeptide(L)'
;MRDALRRLRARHPRDTGMTLTEMLVSMLVFGIAMVMVTSATIVVMRSAGDAQSQAQTVTELRSAVAVIDRQVRSGNVLFSPANEPGMLASCQAVGTNAGTCMRIFTQANGDEKCVQWQVLDDGSGEGLAILRMRSWEIDWQTGGAVSSWAVAARDLRLSTTAPPFTLLGASTPYKERALQLHVIGVDGRNGKDVVVDTTLTGRNTSYGYDAGQCTPVPPA
;
A
#
# COMPACT_ATOMS: atom_id res chain seq x y z
N MET A 1 39.27 -65.62 -12.95
CA MET A 1 38.60 -64.54 -12.18
C MET A 1 39.53 -63.79 -11.20
N ARG A 2 40.65 -64.38 -10.73
CA ARG A 2 41.60 -63.71 -9.82
C ARG A 2 42.54 -62.68 -10.48
N ASP A 3 42.76 -62.74 -11.79
CA ASP A 3 43.66 -61.79 -12.49
C ASP A 3 43.03 -60.44 -12.84
N ALA A 4 41.69 -60.36 -12.92
CA ALA A 4 40.99 -59.10 -13.17
C ALA A 4 41.09 -58.12 -11.98
N LEU A 5 41.16 -58.65 -10.75
CA LEU A 5 41.26 -57.83 -9.54
C LEU A 5 42.67 -57.27 -9.28
N ARG A 6 43.72 -57.84 -9.88
CA ARG A 6 45.09 -57.29 -9.76
C ARG A 6 45.33 -56.08 -10.65
N ARG A 7 44.63 -55.96 -11.79
CA ARG A 7 44.78 -54.81 -12.70
C ARG A 7 44.12 -53.53 -12.20
N LEU A 8 43.12 -53.64 -11.31
CA LEU A 8 42.48 -52.48 -10.69
C LEU A 8 43.32 -51.83 -9.57
N ARG A 9 44.35 -52.54 -9.06
CA ARG A 9 45.16 -52.06 -7.92
C ARG A 9 46.44 -51.31 -8.31
N ALA A 10 46.80 -51.29 -9.59
CA ALA A 10 48.07 -50.72 -10.08
C ALA A 10 47.97 -49.29 -10.64
N ARG A 11 46.85 -48.59 -10.42
CA ARG A 11 46.75 -47.14 -10.60
C ARG A 11 46.59 -46.48 -9.24
N HIS A 12 47.65 -46.51 -8.44
CA HIS A 12 47.85 -45.41 -7.50
C HIS A 12 48.42 -44.26 -8.34
N PRO A 13 47.67 -43.17 -8.57
CA PRO A 13 48.26 -41.98 -9.16
C PRO A 13 49.45 -41.60 -8.29
N ARG A 14 50.60 -41.37 -8.92
CA ARG A 14 51.77 -40.82 -8.24
C ARG A 14 51.32 -39.50 -7.62
N ASP A 15 51.40 -39.39 -6.29
CA ASP A 15 51.32 -38.13 -5.55
C ASP A 15 52.56 -37.30 -5.91
N THR A 16 52.61 -36.79 -7.14
CA THR A 16 53.47 -35.67 -7.49
C THR A 16 52.93 -34.46 -6.73
N GLY A 17 53.65 -34.06 -5.67
CA GLY A 17 53.29 -32.90 -4.87
C GLY A 17 53.02 -31.70 -5.76
N MET A 18 51.89 -31.02 -5.52
CA MET A 18 51.52 -29.81 -6.25
C MET A 18 52.67 -28.82 -6.23
N THR A 19 53.04 -28.32 -7.40
CA THR A 19 54.05 -27.28 -7.51
C THR A 19 53.52 -25.99 -6.89
N LEU A 20 54.40 -25.17 -6.28
CA LEU A 20 54.02 -23.89 -5.67
C LEU A 20 53.28 -22.98 -6.67
N THR A 21 53.64 -23.09 -7.95
CA THR A 21 52.98 -22.42 -9.08
C THR A 21 51.54 -22.89 -9.30
N GLU A 22 51.24 -24.18 -9.17
CA GLU A 22 49.87 -24.71 -9.32
C GLU A 22 48.95 -24.21 -8.20
N MET A 23 49.44 -24.11 -6.96
CA MET A 23 48.67 -23.51 -5.86
C MET A 23 48.36 -22.04 -6.11
N LEU A 24 49.33 -21.26 -6.58
CA LEU A 24 49.14 -19.84 -6.86
C LEU A 24 48.11 -19.61 -7.97
N VAL A 25 48.21 -20.38 -9.08
CA VAL A 25 47.23 -20.32 -10.17
C VAL A 25 45.85 -20.74 -9.70
N SER A 26 45.76 -21.79 -8.87
CA SER A 26 44.48 -22.26 -8.32
C SER A 26 43.81 -21.20 -7.44
N MET A 27 44.57 -20.53 -6.57
CA MET A 27 44.05 -19.43 -5.74
C MET A 27 43.58 -18.25 -6.58
N LEU A 28 44.30 -17.91 -7.66
CA LEU A 28 43.93 -16.82 -8.55
C LEU A 28 42.65 -17.13 -9.33
N VAL A 29 42.53 -18.33 -9.90
CA VAL A 29 41.32 -18.78 -10.60
C VAL A 29 40.13 -18.84 -9.64
N PHE A 30 40.34 -19.37 -8.43
CA PHE A 30 39.29 -19.42 -7.42
C PHE A 30 38.87 -18.02 -6.96
N GLY A 31 39.81 -17.09 -6.79
CA GLY A 31 39.52 -15.70 -6.45
C GLY A 31 38.66 -15.01 -7.50
N ILE A 32 38.99 -15.17 -8.78
CA ILE A 32 38.18 -14.64 -9.90
C ILE A 32 36.78 -15.27 -9.90
N ALA A 33 36.69 -16.59 -9.74
CA ALA A 33 35.41 -17.29 -9.67
C ALA A 33 34.55 -16.79 -8.50
N MET A 34 35.13 -16.58 -7.32
CA MET A 34 34.42 -16.09 -6.14
C MET A 34 33.89 -14.66 -6.35
N VAL A 35 34.66 -13.78 -7.00
CA VAL A 35 34.21 -12.43 -7.35
C VAL A 35 33.02 -12.48 -8.31
N MET A 36 33.08 -13.33 -9.34
CA MET A 36 31.97 -13.50 -10.29
C MET A 36 30.71 -14.00 -9.58
N VAL A 37 30.82 -15.02 -8.73
CA VAL A 37 29.68 -15.56 -7.98
C VAL A 37 29.09 -14.50 -7.05
N THR A 38 29.92 -13.81 -6.27
CA THR A 38 29.47 -12.77 -5.33
C THR A 38 28.76 -11.63 -6.06
N SER A 39 29.28 -11.22 -7.22
CA SER A 39 28.65 -10.18 -8.04
C SER A 39 27.26 -10.58 -8.52
N ALA A 40 27.09 -11.83 -8.98
CA ALA A 40 25.81 -12.36 -9.41
C ALA A 40 24.83 -12.46 -8.22
N THR A 41 25.30 -12.92 -7.05
CA THR A 41 24.49 -13.00 -5.83
C THR A 41 23.98 -11.62 -5.40
N ILE A 42 24.81 -10.57 -5.45
CA ILE A 42 24.39 -9.20 -5.10
C ILE A 42 23.28 -8.71 -6.03
N VAL A 43 23.38 -9.00 -7.34
CA VAL A 43 22.34 -8.61 -8.31
C VAL A 43 21.01 -9.31 -7.98
N VAL A 44 21.05 -10.61 -7.68
CA VAL A 44 19.85 -11.37 -7.30
C VAL A 44 19.24 -10.85 -6.00
N MET A 45 20.06 -10.59 -4.97
CA MET A 45 19.58 -10.05 -3.69
C MET A 45 18.93 -8.67 -3.87
N ARG A 46 19.52 -7.80 -4.69
CA ARG A 46 18.94 -6.49 -5.02
C ARG A 46 17.61 -6.64 -5.73
N SER A 47 17.53 -7.51 -6.74
CA SER A 47 16.29 -7.76 -7.48
C SER A 47 15.18 -8.36 -6.61
N ALA A 48 15.51 -9.26 -5.69
CA ALA A 48 14.55 -9.84 -4.75
C ALA A 48 14.01 -8.80 -3.77
N GLY A 49 14.87 -7.91 -3.26
CA GLY A 49 14.45 -6.79 -2.42
C GLY A 49 13.49 -5.84 -3.14
N ASP A 50 13.72 -5.59 -4.43
CA ASP A 50 12.92 -4.68 -5.24
C ASP A 50 11.52 -5.24 -5.49
N ALA A 51 11.45 -6.51 -5.85
CA ALA A 51 10.18 -7.22 -5.98
C ALA A 51 9.38 -7.23 -4.66
N GLN A 52 10.08 -7.38 -3.52
CA GLN A 52 9.45 -7.40 -2.21
C GLN A 52 8.87 -6.03 -1.81
N SER A 53 9.60 -4.93 -2.03
CA SER A 53 9.14 -3.57 -1.75
C SER A 53 7.89 -3.22 -2.57
N GLN A 54 7.93 -3.45 -3.88
CA GLN A 54 6.78 -3.21 -4.76
C GLN A 54 5.56 -4.06 -4.35
N ALA A 55 5.78 -5.32 -3.98
CA ALA A 55 4.71 -6.20 -3.53
C ALA A 55 4.08 -5.73 -2.21
N GLN A 56 4.86 -5.12 -1.31
CA GLN A 56 4.36 -4.57 -0.05
C GLN A 56 3.46 -3.35 -0.31
N THR A 57 3.91 -2.35 -1.07
CA THR A 57 3.11 -1.16 -1.42
C THR A 57 1.77 -1.54 -2.08
N VAL A 58 1.80 -2.48 -3.03
CA VAL A 58 0.57 -2.96 -3.70
C VAL A 58 -0.35 -3.68 -2.72
N THR A 59 0.20 -4.51 -1.82
CA THR A 59 -0.59 -5.22 -0.82
C THR A 59 -1.25 -4.27 0.17
N GLU A 60 -0.53 -3.25 0.65
CA GLU A 60 -1.06 -2.21 1.55
C GLU A 60 -2.21 -1.44 0.90
N LEU A 61 -2.00 -0.97 -0.34
CA LEU A 61 -3.04 -0.26 -1.11
C LEU A 61 -4.28 -1.13 -1.33
N ARG A 62 -4.11 -2.40 -1.72
CA ARG A 62 -5.24 -3.32 -1.92
C ARG A 62 -5.98 -3.61 -0.62
N SER A 63 -5.26 -3.73 0.50
CA SER A 63 -5.86 -3.88 1.83
C SER A 63 -6.70 -2.66 2.18
N ALA A 64 -6.15 -1.44 2.02
CA ALA A 64 -6.87 -0.20 2.29
C ALA A 64 -8.14 -0.07 1.42
N VAL A 65 -8.03 -0.35 0.11
CA VAL A 65 -9.16 -0.36 -0.83
C VAL A 65 -10.22 -1.35 -0.39
N ALA A 66 -9.85 -2.56 0.05
CA ALA A 66 -10.82 -3.57 0.49
C ALA A 66 -11.58 -3.13 1.76
N VAL A 67 -10.92 -2.42 2.68
CA VAL A 67 -11.57 -1.85 3.86
C VAL A 67 -12.54 -0.74 3.46
N ILE A 68 -12.13 0.17 2.54
CA ILE A 68 -13.01 1.23 2.03
C ILE A 68 -14.21 0.62 1.29
N ASP A 69 -14.01 -0.36 0.41
CA ASP A 69 -15.09 -1.06 -0.32
C ASP A 69 -16.12 -1.65 0.65
N ARG A 70 -15.65 -2.33 1.71
CA ARG A 70 -16.55 -2.86 2.75
C ARG A 70 -17.37 -1.76 3.40
N GLN A 71 -16.73 -0.65 3.79
CA GLN A 71 -17.41 0.46 4.45
C GLN A 71 -18.40 1.19 3.55
N VAL A 72 -18.06 1.36 2.26
CA VAL A 72 -18.92 1.96 1.23
C VAL A 72 -20.13 1.06 0.96
N ARG A 73 -19.93 -0.26 0.82
CA ARG A 73 -21.03 -1.22 0.60
C ARG A 73 -21.99 -1.29 1.79
N SER A 74 -21.46 -1.23 3.01
CA SER A 74 -22.22 -1.17 4.27
C SER A 74 -22.53 0.27 4.71
N GLY A 75 -22.31 1.24 3.83
CA GLY A 75 -22.54 2.64 4.11
C GLY A 75 -24.03 2.95 4.07
N ASN A 76 -24.47 3.78 5.01
CA ASN A 76 -25.78 4.39 5.00
C ASN A 76 -25.70 5.76 4.32
N VAL A 77 -24.63 6.53 4.58
CA VAL A 77 -24.40 7.85 3.98
C VAL A 77 -22.96 7.99 3.51
N LEU A 78 -22.78 8.47 2.28
CA LEU A 78 -21.48 8.94 1.77
C LEU A 78 -21.48 10.46 1.78
N PHE A 79 -20.52 11.05 2.50
CA PHE A 79 -20.37 12.51 2.58
C PHE A 79 -19.51 13.00 1.42
N SER A 80 -19.86 14.16 0.86
CA SER A 80 -19.08 14.76 -0.23
C SER A 80 -17.68 15.15 0.24
N PRO A 81 -16.61 14.63 -0.39
CA PRO A 81 -15.23 15.04 -0.13
C PRO A 81 -15.00 16.55 -0.21
N ALA A 82 -15.77 17.24 -1.07
CA ALA A 82 -15.65 18.68 -1.25
C ALA A 82 -16.14 19.50 -0.04
N ASN A 83 -16.97 18.91 0.83
CA ASN A 83 -17.49 19.59 2.02
C ASN A 83 -16.63 19.34 3.28
N GLU A 84 -15.71 18.39 3.23
CA GLU A 84 -14.82 18.04 4.36
C GLU A 84 -13.88 19.18 4.82
N PRO A 85 -13.38 20.08 3.95
CA PRO A 85 -12.54 21.20 4.41
C PRO A 85 -13.24 22.14 5.40
N GLY A 86 -14.57 22.21 5.38
CA GLY A 86 -15.34 22.98 6.37
C GLY A 86 -15.35 22.34 7.76
N MET A 87 -14.98 21.06 7.87
CA MET A 87 -14.98 20.29 9.11
C MET A 87 -13.57 20.05 9.65
N LEU A 88 -12.60 19.79 8.77
CA LEU A 88 -11.19 19.59 9.13
C LEU A 88 -10.26 20.41 8.24
N ALA A 89 -9.36 21.17 8.87
CA ALA A 89 -8.36 21.98 8.17
C ALA A 89 -7.33 21.15 7.37
N SER A 90 -7.15 19.87 7.71
CA SER A 90 -6.25 18.97 6.96
C SER A 90 -6.82 18.51 5.62
N CYS A 91 -8.09 18.80 5.34
CA CYS A 91 -8.80 18.36 4.16
C CYS A 91 -8.83 19.45 3.09
N GLN A 92 -8.71 19.04 1.83
CA GLN A 92 -8.73 19.93 0.69
C GLN A 92 -9.81 19.49 -0.30
N ALA A 93 -10.62 20.44 -0.77
CA ALA A 93 -11.56 20.21 -1.86
C ALA A 93 -10.83 20.36 -3.18
N VAL A 94 -11.10 19.44 -4.11
CA VAL A 94 -10.51 19.42 -5.45
C VAL A 94 -11.65 19.28 -6.44
N GLY A 95 -12.41 20.37 -6.61
CA GLY A 95 -13.64 20.39 -7.42
C GLY A 95 -14.92 20.27 -6.59
N THR A 96 -16.02 19.91 -7.25
CA THR A 96 -17.38 19.97 -6.65
C THR A 96 -17.75 18.76 -5.81
N ASN A 97 -17.22 17.58 -6.14
CA ASN A 97 -17.55 16.30 -5.51
C ASN A 97 -16.31 15.48 -5.13
N ALA A 98 -15.15 16.14 -5.06
CA ALA A 98 -13.88 15.47 -4.86
C ALA A 98 -12.97 16.23 -3.91
N GLY A 99 -12.04 15.50 -3.30
CA GLY A 99 -11.17 16.04 -2.25
C GLY A 99 -10.20 15.01 -1.69
N THR A 100 -9.37 15.46 -0.75
CA THR A 100 -8.35 14.65 -0.07
C THR A 100 -8.86 13.88 1.13
N CYS A 101 -10.09 14.16 1.56
CA CYS A 101 -10.74 13.48 2.67
C CYS A 101 -12.12 12.99 2.26
N MET A 102 -12.59 11.95 2.94
CA MET A 102 -13.94 11.45 2.79
C MET A 102 -14.44 10.93 4.12
N ARG A 103 -15.73 11.13 4.39
CA ARG A 103 -16.43 10.52 5.51
C ARG A 103 -17.50 9.55 5.01
N ILE A 104 -17.69 8.48 5.77
CA ILE A 104 -18.70 7.46 5.52
C ILE A 104 -19.42 7.21 6.85
N PHE A 105 -20.75 7.28 6.85
CA PHE A 105 -21.55 6.70 7.91
C PHE A 105 -21.86 5.25 7.54
N THR A 106 -21.42 4.29 8.35
CA THR A 106 -21.44 2.87 8.00
C THR A 106 -21.87 2.02 9.18
N GLN A 107 -22.48 0.87 8.87
CA GLN A 107 -22.81 -0.17 9.84
C GLN A 107 -21.88 -1.39 9.67
N ALA A 108 -20.67 -1.15 9.16
CA ALA A 108 -19.68 -2.19 8.97
C ALA A 108 -19.36 -2.88 10.31
N ASN A 109 -19.62 -4.20 10.36
CA ASN A 109 -19.49 -5.09 11.51
C ASN A 109 -20.66 -5.05 12.53
N GLY A 110 -21.81 -4.47 12.17
CA GLY A 110 -23.03 -4.53 12.99
C GLY A 110 -23.28 -3.31 13.86
N ASP A 111 -22.27 -2.44 14.05
CA ASP A 111 -22.38 -1.22 14.83
C ASP A 111 -22.39 0.01 13.91
N GLU A 112 -23.30 0.95 14.17
CA GLU A 112 -23.35 2.23 13.46
C GLU A 112 -22.20 3.14 13.90
N LYS A 113 -21.36 3.56 12.95
CA LYS A 113 -20.24 4.46 13.23
C LYS A 113 -19.88 5.33 12.05
N CYS A 114 -19.22 6.41 12.36
CA CYS A 114 -18.65 7.32 11.39
C CYS A 114 -17.20 6.93 11.15
N VAL A 115 -16.80 6.83 9.89
CA VAL A 115 -15.41 6.57 9.49
C VAL A 115 -14.93 7.70 8.61
N GLN A 116 -13.72 8.19 8.88
CA GLN A 116 -13.08 9.20 8.07
C GLN A 116 -11.78 8.67 7.50
N TRP A 117 -11.62 8.90 6.20
CA TRP A 117 -10.42 8.64 5.44
C TRP A 117 -9.78 9.95 5.03
N GLN A 118 -8.45 10.00 5.09
CA GLN A 118 -7.68 11.16 4.68
C GLN A 118 -6.43 10.73 3.95
N VAL A 119 -6.15 11.43 2.85
CA VAL A 119 -4.83 11.43 2.23
C VAL A 119 -4.22 12.80 2.52
N LEU A 120 -3.10 12.82 3.25
CA LEU A 120 -2.39 14.05 3.60
C LEU A 120 -0.90 13.87 3.39
N ASP A 121 -0.21 14.99 3.21
CA ASP A 121 1.24 15.04 3.24
C ASP A 121 1.78 14.37 4.52
N ASP A 122 2.82 13.56 4.37
CA ASP A 122 3.42 12.82 5.48
C ASP A 122 4.29 13.69 6.40
N GLY A 123 4.52 14.95 6.02
CA GLY A 123 5.32 15.93 6.74
C GLY A 123 6.82 15.75 6.60
N SER A 124 7.29 14.79 5.78
CA SER A 124 8.71 14.54 5.53
C SER A 124 9.35 15.62 4.65
N GLY A 125 8.54 16.33 3.86
CA GLY A 125 9.01 17.28 2.85
C GLY A 125 9.41 16.63 1.52
N GLU A 126 9.27 15.30 1.39
CA GLU A 126 9.57 14.57 0.15
C GLU A 126 8.42 14.64 -0.89
N GLY A 127 7.32 15.33 -0.56
CA GLY A 127 6.12 15.39 -1.39
C GLY A 127 5.34 14.07 -1.40
N LEU A 128 5.56 13.25 -0.38
CA LEU A 128 4.85 12.00 -0.14
C LEU A 128 3.66 12.22 0.80
N ALA A 129 2.71 11.31 0.73
CA ALA A 129 1.48 11.36 1.48
C ALA A 129 1.18 10.01 2.12
N ILE A 130 0.35 10.04 3.15
CA ILE A 130 -0.16 8.85 3.84
C ILE A 130 -1.68 8.79 3.70
N LEU A 131 -2.19 7.57 3.51
CA LEU A 131 -3.61 7.28 3.66
C LEU A 131 -3.84 6.81 5.09
N ARG A 132 -4.66 7.55 5.83
CA ARG A 132 -5.04 7.21 7.20
C ARG A 132 -6.55 7.15 7.37
N MET A 133 -6.97 6.36 8.35
CA MET A 133 -8.36 6.21 8.74
C MET A 133 -8.56 6.43 10.23
N ARG A 134 -9.73 6.91 10.60
CA ARG A 134 -10.22 6.89 11.99
C ARG A 134 -11.71 6.64 12.00
N SER A 135 -12.24 6.23 13.14
CA SER A 135 -13.68 6.02 13.34
C SER A 135 -14.14 6.50 14.70
N TRP A 136 -15.41 6.86 14.81
CA TRP A 136 -16.04 7.26 16.07
C TRP A 136 -17.52 6.89 16.09
N GLU A 137 -18.08 6.76 17.28
CA GLU A 137 -19.51 6.53 17.51
C GLU A 137 -20.30 7.83 17.31
N ILE A 138 -21.60 7.73 16.99
CA ILE A 138 -22.46 8.89 16.72
C ILE A 138 -22.49 9.86 17.91
N ASP A 139 -22.46 9.32 19.13
CA ASP A 139 -22.52 10.03 20.41
C ASP A 139 -21.13 10.22 21.06
N TRP A 140 -20.07 10.25 20.25
CA TRP A 140 -18.69 10.40 20.75
C TRP A 140 -18.47 11.61 21.67
N GLN A 141 -19.30 12.65 21.56
CA GLN A 141 -19.21 13.82 22.44
C GLN A 141 -19.54 13.50 23.89
N THR A 142 -20.41 12.51 24.13
CA THR A 142 -20.78 12.04 25.47
C THR A 142 -20.04 10.77 25.86
N GLY A 143 -19.85 9.84 24.91
CA GLY A 143 -19.19 8.55 25.16
C GLY A 143 -17.66 8.59 25.07
N GLY A 144 -17.08 9.59 24.40
CA GLY A 144 -15.63 9.72 24.18
C GLY A 144 -15.02 8.70 23.24
N ALA A 145 -15.83 7.86 22.58
CA ALA A 145 -15.36 6.77 21.72
C ALA A 145 -14.91 7.28 20.34
N VAL A 146 -13.65 7.77 20.28
CA VAL A 146 -12.97 8.16 19.05
C VAL A 146 -11.69 7.34 18.91
N SER A 147 -11.53 6.64 17.80
CA SER A 147 -10.29 5.90 17.53
C SER A 147 -9.16 6.86 17.19
N SER A 148 -7.93 6.48 17.55
CA SER A 148 -6.75 7.13 17.00
C SER A 148 -6.69 6.97 15.47
N TRP A 149 -5.94 7.84 14.81
CA TRP A 149 -5.60 7.67 13.41
C TRP A 149 -4.76 6.42 13.20
N ALA A 150 -5.21 5.55 12.29
CA ALA A 150 -4.47 4.38 11.82
C ALA A 150 -3.98 4.62 10.39
N VAL A 151 -2.71 4.36 10.12
CA VAL A 151 -2.14 4.45 8.77
C VAL A 151 -2.52 3.17 8.01
N ALA A 152 -3.16 3.34 6.87
CA ALA A 152 -3.59 2.24 6.00
C ALA A 152 -2.64 2.02 4.82
N ALA A 153 -2.00 3.08 4.31
CA ALA A 153 -0.96 3.01 3.29
C ALA A 153 0.00 4.21 3.41
N ARG A 154 1.25 4.02 2.99
CA ARG A 154 2.31 5.03 2.99
C ARG A 154 2.82 5.31 1.56
N ASP A 155 3.70 6.30 1.46
CA ASP A 155 4.44 6.63 0.25
C ASP A 155 3.51 6.92 -0.94
N LEU A 156 2.46 7.71 -0.71
CA LEU A 156 1.49 8.06 -1.73
C LEU A 156 1.88 9.38 -2.40
N ARG A 157 1.54 9.54 -3.68
CA ARG A 157 1.67 10.81 -4.39
C ARG A 157 0.31 11.48 -4.47
N LEU A 158 0.23 12.71 -3.98
CA LEU A 158 -0.95 13.55 -4.16
C LEU A 158 -0.97 14.12 -5.57
N SER A 159 -2.14 14.05 -6.21
CA SER A 159 -2.40 14.69 -7.50
C SER A 159 -3.49 15.74 -7.33
N THR A 160 -3.21 16.95 -7.81
CA THR A 160 -4.21 18.03 -7.85
C THR A 160 -5.17 17.90 -9.02
N THR A 161 -4.81 17.12 -10.04
CA THR A 161 -5.66 16.85 -11.21
C THR A 161 -6.48 15.58 -11.08
N ALA A 162 -6.04 14.65 -10.22
CA ALA A 162 -6.71 13.38 -9.96
C ALA A 162 -6.86 13.19 -8.43
N PRO A 163 -7.91 13.78 -7.83
CA PRO A 163 -8.11 13.71 -6.39
C PRO A 163 -8.38 12.28 -5.92
N PRO A 164 -7.96 11.93 -4.68
CA PRO A 164 -8.02 10.56 -4.22
C PRO A 164 -9.43 10.05 -4.02
N PHE A 165 -10.34 10.92 -3.59
CA PHE A 165 -11.75 10.57 -3.42
C PHE A 165 -12.60 11.45 -4.34
N THR A 166 -13.38 10.81 -5.20
CA THR A 166 -14.33 11.48 -6.08
C THR A 166 -15.68 10.77 -6.01
N LEU A 167 -16.74 11.49 -5.64
CA LEU A 167 -18.08 10.93 -5.76
C LEU A 167 -18.56 11.01 -7.21
N LEU A 168 -18.81 9.84 -7.78
CA LEU A 168 -19.49 9.65 -9.05
C LEU A 168 -20.99 9.55 -8.76
N GLY A 169 -21.70 10.64 -9.09
CA GLY A 169 -23.14 10.81 -8.86
C GLY A 169 -23.45 11.98 -7.91
N ALA A 170 -24.56 12.73 -8.04
CA ALA A 170 -25.64 12.60 -9.01
C ALA A 170 -26.32 13.96 -9.30
N SER A 171 -26.68 14.18 -10.57
CA SER A 171 -27.60 15.24 -10.97
C SER A 171 -29.05 14.99 -10.49
N THR A 172 -29.34 13.83 -9.90
CA THR A 172 -30.65 13.46 -9.34
C THR A 172 -30.50 12.53 -8.12
N PRO A 173 -31.45 12.51 -7.16
CA PRO A 173 -31.35 11.71 -5.92
C PRO A 173 -31.29 10.17 -6.08
N TYR A 174 -31.49 9.66 -7.29
CA TYR A 174 -31.70 8.23 -7.57
C TYR A 174 -30.64 7.59 -8.49
N LYS A 175 -29.64 8.35 -8.97
CA LYS A 175 -28.55 7.80 -9.79
C LYS A 175 -27.46 7.14 -8.95
N GLU A 176 -26.67 6.30 -9.62
CA GLU A 176 -25.60 5.45 -9.08
C GLU A 176 -24.77 6.14 -7.99
N ARG A 177 -24.62 5.43 -6.86
CA ARG A 177 -23.88 5.87 -5.68
C ARG A 177 -22.49 5.25 -5.72
N ALA A 178 -21.65 5.78 -6.60
CA ALA A 178 -20.29 5.33 -6.81
C ALA A 178 -19.26 6.28 -6.20
N LEU A 179 -18.32 5.75 -5.44
CA LEU A 179 -17.09 6.44 -5.05
C LEU A 179 -15.98 5.96 -5.98
N GLN A 180 -15.36 6.89 -6.71
CA GLN A 180 -14.09 6.64 -7.36
C GLN A 180 -12.95 6.92 -6.38
N LEU A 181 -12.08 5.93 -6.24
CA LEU A 181 -10.84 5.98 -5.48
C LEU A 181 -9.68 5.94 -6.46
N HIS A 182 -8.86 7.00 -6.46
CA HIS A 182 -7.68 7.14 -7.29
C HIS A 182 -6.46 7.37 -6.41
N VAL A 183 -5.69 6.33 -6.13
CA VAL A 183 -4.51 6.44 -5.25
C VAL A 183 -3.26 6.04 -6.01
N ILE A 184 -2.23 6.88 -5.92
CA ILE A 184 -0.94 6.64 -6.55
C ILE A 184 0.05 6.32 -5.43
N GLY A 185 0.50 5.07 -5.34
CA GLY A 185 1.63 4.69 -4.47
C GLY A 185 2.96 4.89 -5.20
N VAL A 186 4.01 5.18 -4.46
CA VAL A 186 5.38 5.33 -4.96
C VAL A 186 6.19 4.13 -4.49
N ASP A 187 6.83 3.43 -5.43
CA ASP A 187 7.83 2.42 -5.10
C ASP A 187 9.08 3.12 -4.55
N GLY A 188 9.35 2.96 -3.26
CA GLY A 188 10.47 3.60 -2.55
C GLY A 188 11.86 3.31 -3.13
N ARG A 189 12.02 2.30 -3.99
CA ARG A 189 13.29 2.00 -4.65
C ARG A 189 13.50 2.79 -5.94
N ASN A 190 12.49 2.81 -6.82
CA ASN A 190 12.62 3.33 -8.19
C ASN A 190 11.90 4.67 -8.39
N GLY A 191 11.14 5.13 -7.40
CA GLY A 191 10.26 6.29 -7.51
C GLY A 191 9.14 6.09 -8.54
N LYS A 192 8.85 4.84 -8.92
CA LYS A 192 7.84 4.50 -9.92
C LYS A 192 6.45 4.51 -9.30
N ASP A 193 5.51 5.02 -10.06
CA ASP A 193 4.13 5.16 -9.63
C ASP A 193 3.37 3.85 -9.85
N VAL A 194 2.65 3.45 -8.81
CA VAL A 194 1.70 2.34 -8.81
C VAL A 194 0.31 2.94 -8.61
N VAL A 195 -0.46 3.00 -9.70
CA VAL A 195 -1.80 3.58 -9.69
C VAL A 195 -2.82 2.51 -9.34
N VAL A 196 -3.67 2.82 -8.36
CA VAL A 196 -4.86 2.03 -8.01
C VAL A 196 -6.08 2.88 -8.26
N ASP A 197 -6.79 2.52 -9.33
CA ASP A 197 -8.06 3.09 -9.74
C ASP A 197 -9.19 2.09 -9.49
N THR A 198 -10.16 2.47 -8.68
CA THR A 198 -11.32 1.62 -8.43
C THR A 198 -12.58 2.44 -8.22
N THR A 199 -13.70 1.89 -8.65
CA THR A 199 -15.03 2.47 -8.45
C THR A 199 -15.82 1.56 -7.53
N LEU A 200 -16.20 2.10 -6.38
CA LEU A 200 -16.87 1.40 -5.30
C LEU A 200 -18.33 1.84 -5.25
N THR A 201 -19.26 0.90 -5.39
CA THR A 201 -20.70 1.20 -5.39
C THR A 201 -21.33 0.82 -4.06
N GLY A 202 -22.03 1.76 -3.43
CA GLY A 202 -22.81 1.49 -2.23
C GLY A 202 -24.16 0.87 -2.57
N ARG A 203 -24.58 -0.17 -1.83
CA ARG A 203 -25.84 -0.89 -2.09
C ARG A 203 -27.08 -0.08 -1.69
N ASN A 204 -26.98 0.69 -0.60
CA ASN A 204 -28.09 1.45 0.00
C ASN A 204 -27.69 2.85 0.49
N THR A 205 -26.53 3.39 0.06
CA THR A 205 -25.93 4.64 0.57
C THR A 205 -26.62 5.93 0.08
N SER A 206 -27.27 6.75 0.91
CA SER A 206 -27.67 8.10 0.46
C SER A 206 -26.46 9.04 0.31
N TYR A 207 -26.55 10.02 -0.59
CA TYR A 207 -25.57 11.11 -0.68
C TYR A 207 -26.05 12.33 0.08
N GLY A 208 -25.20 12.86 0.96
CA GLY A 208 -25.32 14.22 1.53
C GLY A 208 -26.54 14.52 2.41
N TYR A 209 -27.58 13.67 2.41
CA TYR A 209 -28.72 13.76 3.31
C TYR A 209 -28.44 12.90 4.54
N ASP A 210 -27.83 13.54 5.54
CA ASP A 210 -27.74 13.02 6.90
C ASP A 210 -28.59 13.91 7.82
N ALA A 211 -29.25 13.29 8.81
CA ALA A 211 -29.92 13.97 9.92
C ALA A 211 -28.91 14.51 10.98
N GLY A 212 -27.60 14.48 10.67
CA GLY A 212 -26.52 14.97 11.53
C GLY A 212 -25.77 13.87 12.29
N GLN A 213 -25.89 12.60 11.92
CA GLN A 213 -25.31 11.45 12.61
C GLN A 213 -23.77 11.45 12.67
N CYS A 214 -23.08 12.09 11.71
CA CYS A 214 -21.62 12.23 11.77
C CYS A 214 -21.13 13.66 12.01
N THR A 215 -21.98 14.50 12.61
CA THR A 215 -21.64 15.88 12.97
C THR A 215 -22.01 16.15 14.43
N PRO A 216 -21.13 16.77 15.23
CA PRO A 216 -19.84 17.35 14.86
C PRO A 216 -18.76 16.29 14.64
N VAL A 217 -17.78 16.64 13.82
CA VAL A 217 -16.62 15.77 13.57
C VAL A 217 -15.62 15.94 14.71
N PRO A 218 -15.04 14.85 15.26
CA PRO A 218 -14.00 14.97 16.27
C PRO A 218 -12.84 15.86 15.79
N PRO A 219 -12.24 16.68 16.68
CA PRO A 219 -11.07 17.47 16.33
C PRO A 219 -9.94 16.56 15.84
N ALA A 220 -9.07 17.12 14.99
CA ALA A 220 -8.01 16.39 14.30
C ALA A 220 -6.96 15.81 15.26
#